data_AF-A0A350IBY4-F1
#
_entry.id   AF-A0A350IBY4-F1
#
_cell.length_a   1.000
_cell.length_b   1.000
_cell.length_c   1.000
_cell.angle_alpha   90.00
_cell.angle_beta   90.00
_cell.angle_gamma   90.00
#
_symmetry.space_group_name_H-M   'P 1'
#
loop_
_entity.id
_entity.type
_entity.pdbx_description
1 polymer ?
#
loop_
_entity_poly.entity_id
_entity_poly.type
_entity_poly.pdbx_seq_one_letter_code
_entity_poly.pdbx_strand_id
1 'polypeptide(L)'
;MKIIEIINEDLRAWFGKGKKGGAGGGGWDAYNTKGERIGKCGDTKSKAKPKCLSKSKAASLRAKGGKKAIGAAVSKKRRQDPNKNRRGKAKNVSNTKGK
;
A
#
# COMPACT_ATOMS: atom_id res chain seq x y z
N MET A 1 15.63 20.83 -25.04
CA MET A 1 14.92 19.76 -24.29
C MET A 1 14.71 20.22 -22.86
N LYS A 2 13.46 20.40 -22.44
CA LYS A 2 13.10 20.96 -21.12
C LYS A 2 13.22 19.88 -20.05
N ILE A 3 14.12 20.09 -19.09
CA ILE A 3 14.33 19.29 -17.85
C ILE A 3 13.03 19.01 -17.07
N ILE A 4 11.98 19.80 -17.33
CA ILE A 4 10.67 19.78 -16.67
C ILE A 4 9.89 18.47 -16.90
N GLU A 5 10.13 17.75 -18.02
CA GLU A 5 9.47 16.45 -18.23
C GLU A 5 10.06 15.31 -17.38
N ILE A 6 11.31 15.46 -16.91
CA ILE A 6 12.02 14.45 -16.11
C ILE A 6 11.54 14.44 -14.65
N ILE A 7 10.90 15.52 -14.17
CA ILE A 7 10.49 15.71 -12.76
C ILE A 7 8.96 15.92 -12.64
N ASN A 8 8.15 15.14 -13.36
CA ASN A 8 6.68 15.15 -13.24
C ASN A 8 6.13 14.02 -12.32
N GLU A 9 6.92 13.58 -11.35
CA GLU A 9 6.48 12.73 -10.25
C GLU A 9 6.25 13.58 -9.00
N ASP A 10 5.15 14.34 -8.98
CA ASP A 10 4.72 15.04 -7.78
C ASP A 10 4.28 14.02 -6.72
N LEU A 11 4.97 14.00 -5.58
CA LEU A 11 4.59 13.18 -4.42
C LEU A 11 3.16 13.47 -3.97
N ARG A 12 2.61 14.66 -4.21
CA ARG A 12 1.19 14.98 -3.95
C ARG A 12 0.25 14.15 -4.82
N ALA A 13 0.64 13.83 -6.06
CA ALA A 13 -0.12 12.93 -6.92
C ALA A 13 -0.10 11.48 -6.38
N TRP A 14 0.95 11.13 -5.63
CA TRP A 14 1.11 9.83 -4.97
C TRP A 14 0.44 9.73 -3.61
N PHE A 15 0.31 10.80 -2.83
CA PHE A 15 -0.30 10.75 -1.48
C PHE A 15 -1.71 11.35 -1.40
N GLY A 16 -2.16 12.13 -2.39
CA GLY A 16 -3.52 12.73 -2.47
C GLY A 16 -4.52 11.93 -3.31
N LYS A 17 -5.70 12.49 -3.62
CA LYS A 17 -6.74 11.85 -4.48
C LYS A 17 -6.37 11.78 -5.99
N GLY A 18 -5.08 11.86 -6.32
CA GLY A 18 -4.60 11.85 -7.71
C GLY A 18 -4.82 10.49 -8.41
N LYS A 19 -4.75 10.47 -9.75
CA LYS A 19 -4.93 9.26 -10.57
C LYS A 19 -3.84 8.18 -10.36
N LYS A 20 -2.71 8.52 -9.69
CA LYS A 20 -1.59 7.62 -9.38
C LYS A 20 -1.78 6.99 -7.98
N GLY A 21 -1.29 5.78 -7.75
CA GLY A 21 -1.39 5.08 -6.45
C GLY A 21 -2.42 3.94 -6.42
N GLY A 22 -3.32 3.91 -5.43
CA GLY A 22 -4.33 2.85 -5.24
C GLY A 22 -5.54 2.98 -6.17
N ALA A 23 -6.43 2.00 -6.14
CA ALA A 23 -7.67 1.92 -6.93
C ALA A 23 -8.59 3.14 -6.73
N GLY A 24 -8.60 3.75 -5.54
CA GLY A 24 -9.34 4.99 -5.26
C GLY A 24 -8.56 6.29 -5.45
N GLY A 25 -7.39 6.25 -6.13
CA GLY A 25 -6.46 7.38 -6.26
C GLY A 25 -5.61 7.59 -5.01
N GLY A 26 -4.33 7.89 -5.17
CA GLY A 26 -3.37 8.04 -4.08
C GLY A 26 -3.01 6.75 -3.34
N GLY A 27 -1.80 6.72 -2.83
CA GLY A 27 -1.28 5.77 -1.86
C GLY A 27 -1.36 4.32 -2.31
N TRP A 28 -1.59 3.45 -1.34
CA TRP A 28 -1.68 2.00 -1.52
C TRP A 28 -3.03 1.54 -0.97
N ASP A 29 -3.60 0.50 -1.55
CA ASP A 29 -4.78 -0.15 -0.98
C ASP A 29 -4.39 -1.35 -0.15
N ALA A 30 -5.13 -1.57 0.92
CA ALA A 30 -5.02 -2.75 1.76
C ALA A 30 -5.84 -3.92 1.19
N TYR A 31 -5.21 -5.08 1.07
CA TYR A 31 -5.84 -6.32 0.63
C TYR A 31 -5.79 -7.41 1.70
N ASN A 32 -6.88 -8.17 1.83
CA ASN A 32 -7.01 -9.28 2.77
C ASN A 32 -6.53 -10.62 2.15
N THR A 33 -6.53 -11.70 2.93
CA THR A 33 -6.14 -13.05 2.47
C THR A 33 -7.10 -13.66 1.44
N LYS A 34 -8.29 -13.10 1.27
CA LYS A 34 -9.24 -13.47 0.20
C LYS A 34 -8.95 -12.73 -1.13
N GLY A 35 -7.98 -11.82 -1.13
CA GLY A 35 -7.65 -10.99 -2.29
C GLY A 35 -8.59 -9.81 -2.51
N GLU A 36 -9.38 -9.46 -1.50
CA GLU A 36 -10.35 -8.35 -1.56
C GLU A 36 -9.72 -7.07 -1.03
N ARG A 37 -10.10 -5.95 -1.64
CA ARG A 37 -9.72 -4.62 -1.18
C ARG A 37 -10.55 -4.28 0.06
N ILE A 38 -9.89 -3.99 1.17
CA ILE A 38 -10.54 -3.68 2.45
C ILE A 38 -10.39 -2.19 2.85
N GLY A 39 -9.87 -1.35 1.95
CA GLY A 39 -9.71 0.08 2.17
C GLY A 39 -8.33 0.58 1.78
N LYS A 40 -7.98 1.77 2.26
CA LYS A 40 -6.65 2.36 2.10
C LYS A 40 -5.65 1.76 3.08
N CYS A 41 -4.42 1.58 2.63
CA CYS A 41 -3.32 1.16 3.48
C CYS A 41 -3.05 2.23 4.55
N GLY A 42 -3.02 1.84 5.83
CA GLY A 42 -2.86 2.76 6.96
C GLY A 42 -4.18 3.05 7.67
N ASP A 43 -5.30 3.10 6.95
CA ASP A 43 -6.61 3.44 7.50
C ASP A 43 -7.44 2.22 7.94
N THR A 44 -7.01 1.01 7.56
CA THR A 44 -7.74 -0.21 7.90
C THR A 44 -7.64 -0.52 9.39
N LYS A 45 -8.78 -0.54 10.09
CA LYS A 45 -8.92 -1.01 11.48
C LYS A 45 -8.89 -2.54 11.64
N SER A 46 -8.60 -3.29 10.58
CA SER A 46 -8.67 -4.75 10.59
C SER A 46 -7.55 -5.37 11.45
N LYS A 47 -7.93 -6.31 12.35
CA LYS A 47 -6.99 -7.08 13.21
C LYS A 47 -5.93 -7.87 12.42
N ALA A 48 -6.23 -8.24 11.17
CA ALA A 48 -5.39 -9.10 10.36
C ALA A 48 -4.48 -8.28 9.42
N LYS A 49 -3.16 -8.39 9.58
CA LYS A 49 -2.11 -7.64 8.84
C LYS A 49 -2.31 -7.71 7.31
N PRO A 50 -2.83 -6.67 6.63
CA PRO A 50 -3.09 -6.73 5.20
C PRO A 50 -1.80 -6.52 4.39
N LYS A 51 -1.85 -6.85 3.09
CA LYS A 51 -0.80 -6.44 2.14
C LYS A 51 -1.24 -5.13 1.50
N CYS A 52 -0.35 -4.15 1.52
CA CYS A 52 -0.56 -2.88 0.82
C CYS A 52 -0.03 -3.01 -0.60
N LEU A 53 -0.86 -2.70 -1.59
CA LEU A 53 -0.55 -2.81 -3.02
C LEU A 53 -0.98 -1.53 -3.76
N SER A 54 -0.18 -1.12 -4.74
CA SER A 54 -0.55 -0.09 -5.71
C SER A 54 -1.58 -0.65 -6.70
N LYS A 55 -2.29 0.23 -7.41
CA LYS A 55 -3.25 -0.15 -8.46
C LYS A 55 -2.59 -1.03 -9.52
N SER A 56 -1.41 -0.63 -10.01
CA SER A 56 -0.66 -1.39 -11.02
C SER A 56 -0.23 -2.77 -10.51
N LYS A 57 0.25 -2.86 -9.27
CA LYS A 57 0.66 -4.15 -8.70
C LYS A 57 -0.53 -5.06 -8.44
N ALA A 58 -1.65 -4.51 -7.96
CA ALA A 58 -2.88 -5.27 -7.76
C ALA A 58 -3.47 -5.76 -9.10
N ALA A 59 -3.40 -4.94 -10.16
CA ALA A 59 -3.79 -5.35 -11.51
C ALA A 59 -2.89 -6.47 -12.05
N SER A 60 -1.57 -6.35 -11.91
CA SER A 60 -0.61 -7.39 -12.31
C SER A 60 -0.86 -8.72 -11.59
N LEU A 61 -1.17 -8.70 -10.29
CA LEU A 61 -1.50 -9.92 -9.55
C LEU A 61 -2.85 -10.50 -9.99
N ARG A 62 -3.86 -9.66 -10.28
CA ARG A 62 -5.13 -10.12 -10.84
C ARG A 62 -4.96 -10.78 -12.21
N ALA A 63 -4.12 -10.21 -13.07
CA ALA A 63 -3.81 -10.81 -14.36
C ALA A 63 -3.09 -12.17 -14.21
N LYS A 64 -2.24 -12.33 -13.18
CA LYS A 64 -1.51 -13.58 -12.94
C LYS A 64 -2.34 -14.72 -12.35
N GLY A 65 -3.33 -14.41 -11.52
CA GLY A 65 -4.10 -15.45 -10.82
C GLY A 65 -5.29 -14.93 -10.02
N GLY A 66 -5.87 -13.82 -10.49
CA GLY A 66 -7.06 -13.21 -9.91
C GLY A 66 -6.91 -12.83 -8.43
N LYS A 67 -8.02 -12.95 -7.69
CA LYS A 67 -8.05 -12.71 -6.25
C LYS A 67 -7.14 -13.67 -5.47
N LYS A 68 -7.02 -14.93 -5.94
CA LYS A 68 -6.18 -15.96 -5.29
C LYS A 68 -4.71 -15.54 -5.24
N ALA A 69 -4.16 -14.97 -6.32
CA ALA A 69 -2.79 -14.47 -6.34
C ALA A 69 -2.55 -13.33 -5.34
N ILE A 70 -3.50 -12.41 -5.18
CA ILE A 70 -3.44 -11.36 -4.16
C ILE A 70 -3.50 -11.98 -2.76
N GLY A 71 -4.44 -12.90 -2.52
CA GLY A 71 -4.56 -13.61 -1.25
C GLY A 71 -3.29 -14.36 -0.86
N ALA A 72 -2.69 -15.08 -1.81
CA ALA A 72 -1.42 -15.77 -1.63
C ALA A 72 -0.27 -14.80 -1.30
N ALA A 73 -0.21 -13.63 -1.94
CA ALA A 73 0.78 -12.60 -1.61
C ALA A 73 0.61 -12.05 -0.19
N VAL A 74 -0.64 -11.92 0.28
CA VAL A 74 -0.95 -11.51 1.66
C VAL A 74 -0.53 -12.58 2.65
N SER A 75 -0.86 -13.85 2.38
CA SER A 75 -0.45 -15.00 3.21
C SER A 75 1.08 -15.15 3.26
N LYS A 76 1.76 -15.01 2.11
CA LYS A 76 3.23 -15.03 2.03
C LYS A 76 3.85 -13.93 2.89
N LYS A 77 3.34 -12.69 2.80
CA LYS A 77 3.79 -11.58 3.66
C LYS A 77 3.68 -11.95 5.14
N ARG A 78 2.56 -12.53 5.56
CA ARG A 78 2.34 -12.90 6.97
C ARG A 78 3.25 -14.03 7.44
N ARG A 79 3.54 -15.01 6.58
CA ARG A 79 4.44 -16.13 6.88
C ARG A 79 5.90 -15.70 6.97
N GLN A 80 6.29 -14.76 6.11
CA GLN A 80 7.66 -14.23 6.03
C GLN A 80 7.89 -13.03 6.93
N ASP A 81 6.93 -12.65 7.78
CA ASP A 81 7.08 -11.52 8.68
C ASP A 81 7.89 -11.98 9.91
N PRO A 82 9.17 -11.60 10.05
CA PRO A 82 10.02 -12.07 11.15
C PRO A 82 9.53 -11.54 12.50
N ASN A 83 8.72 -10.48 12.50
CA ASN A 83 8.13 -9.92 13.71
C ASN A 83 6.65 -9.60 13.50
N LYS A 84 5.84 -10.67 13.49
CA LYS A 84 4.39 -10.62 13.32
C LYS A 84 3.70 -9.71 14.35
N ASN A 85 4.22 -9.67 15.59
CA ASN A 85 3.68 -8.95 16.73
C ASN A 85 4.50 -7.70 17.08
N ARG A 86 5.15 -7.04 16.10
CA ARG A 86 5.92 -5.82 16.35
C ARG A 86 5.05 -4.79 17.06
N ARG A 87 5.42 -4.47 18.31
CA ARG A 87 4.84 -3.44 19.17
C ARG A 87 5.92 -2.41 19.49
N GLY A 88 5.51 -1.26 20.01
CA GLY A 88 6.40 -0.18 20.43
C GLY A 88 6.22 1.11 19.63
N LYS A 89 6.84 2.18 20.13
CA LYS A 89 6.81 3.50 19.49
C LYS A 89 7.38 3.39 18.08
N ALA A 90 6.77 4.11 17.14
CA ALA A 90 7.27 4.16 15.78
C ALA A 90 8.67 4.82 15.80
N LYS A 91 9.66 4.09 15.28
CA LYS A 91 11.04 4.58 15.15
C LYS A 91 11.12 5.39 13.85
N ASN A 92 11.77 6.54 13.88
CA ASN A 92 11.95 7.47 12.74
C ASN A 92 10.69 8.22 12.27
N VAL A 93 9.72 8.44 13.15
CA VAL A 93 8.63 9.40 12.93
C VAL A 93 8.54 10.35 14.13
N SER A 94 9.07 11.56 14.00
CA SER A 94 8.79 12.64 14.96
C SER A 94 7.58 13.42 14.46
N ASN A 95 6.47 13.40 15.21
CA ASN A 95 5.31 14.25 14.92
C ASN A 95 5.40 15.61 15.64
N THR A 96 6.60 16.05 16.02
CA THR A 96 6.83 17.42 16.47
C THR A 96 6.61 18.32 15.26
N LYS A 97 5.40 18.88 15.15
CA LYS A 97 5.22 20.14 14.42
C LYS A 97 6.22 21.11 15.03
N GLY A 98 7.20 21.57 14.25
CA GLY A 98 8.11 22.61 14.69
C GLY A 98 7.30 23.73 15.32
N LYS A 99 7.72 24.17 16.51
CA LYS A 99 7.15 25.35 17.17
C LYS A 99 7.28 26.57 16.26
#